data_AF-A0A532TTZ5-F1
#
_entry.id   AF-A0A532TTZ5-F1
#
_cell.length_a   1.000
_cell.length_b   1.000
_cell.length_c   1.000
_cell.angle_alpha   90.00
_cell.angle_beta   90.00
_cell.angle_gamma   90.00
#
_symmetry.space_group_name_H-M   'P 1'
#
loop_
_entity.id
_entity.type
_entity.pdbx_description
1 polymer ?
#
loop_
_entity_poly.entity_id
_entity_poly.type
_entity_poly.pdbx_seq_one_letter_code
_entity_poly.pdbx_strand_id
1 'polypeptide(L)'
;MTLKKLGDLNIRYITIIQLAVALIISLLFQFVIPFSWQPLDAYEIGFNIKHGDPGTNLVFFTISQWYFSLSIVWFLRRDNKYINHFILYSIFPLSLIVVLEFSVLGLYYDYIHIFPLIIAIYITWKKRDNLIPHYVIYYIIVLTIWLFTVYFLKLAYYGAPLLTFILNWGVTALLNIGYTFFVIYLKKKSRKS
;
A
#
# COMPACT_ATOMS: atom_id res chain seq x y z
N MET A 1 30.31 -10.05 20.62
CA MET A 1 28.85 -10.21 20.42
C MET A 1 28.64 -10.48 18.93
N THR A 2 28.40 -11.72 18.54
CA THR A 2 28.26 -12.12 17.14
C THR A 2 26.91 -11.61 16.62
N LEU A 3 26.93 -10.68 15.67
CA LEU A 3 25.73 -10.21 14.98
C LEU A 3 25.08 -11.42 14.28
N LYS A 4 23.93 -11.88 14.79
CA LYS A 4 23.12 -12.89 14.11
C LYS A 4 22.75 -12.36 12.74
N LYS A 5 22.94 -13.17 11.69
CA LYS A 5 22.50 -12.78 10.35
C LYS A 5 20.97 -12.67 10.35
N LEU A 6 20.44 -11.73 9.57
CA LEU A 6 19.00 -11.48 9.49
C LEU A 6 18.20 -12.73 9.08
N GLY A 7 18.84 -13.67 8.38
CA GLY A 7 18.26 -14.97 8.01
C GLY A 7 18.02 -15.94 9.17
N ASP A 8 18.71 -15.76 10.29
CA ASP A 8 18.62 -16.63 11.48
C ASP A 8 17.56 -16.14 12.49
N LEU A 9 16.98 -14.95 12.24
CA LEU A 9 15.96 -14.36 13.10
C LEU A 9 14.58 -14.96 12.79
N ASN A 10 13.77 -15.12 13.84
CA ASN A 10 12.38 -15.57 13.67
C ASN A 10 11.59 -14.52 12.86
N ILE A 11 10.73 -15.00 11.96
CA ILE A 11 9.93 -14.19 11.04
C ILE A 11 9.16 -13.05 11.72
N ARG A 12 8.71 -13.23 12.97
CA ARG A 12 8.03 -12.18 13.75
C ARG A 12 8.97 -11.00 14.02
N TYR A 13 10.19 -11.25 14.45
CA TYR A 13 11.19 -10.20 14.70
C TYR A 13 11.58 -9.48 13.42
N ILE A 14 11.79 -10.24 12.33
CA ILE A 14 12.07 -9.63 11.03
C ILE A 14 10.91 -8.74 10.58
N THR A 15 9.66 -9.17 10.82
CA THR A 15 8.47 -8.35 10.52
C THR A 15 8.49 -7.04 11.30
N ILE A 16 8.80 -7.08 12.59
CA ILE A 16 8.89 -5.87 13.42
C ILE A 16 9.97 -4.92 12.88
N ILE A 17 11.15 -5.46 12.52
CA ILE A 17 12.23 -4.67 11.92
C ILE A 17 11.77 -4.04 10.60
N GLN A 18 11.13 -4.79 9.71
CA GLN A 18 10.60 -4.27 8.45
C GLN A 18 9.55 -3.16 8.68
N LEU A 19 8.66 -3.33 9.65
CA LEU A 19 7.67 -2.31 10.01
C LEU A 19 8.32 -1.05 10.59
N ALA A 20 9.33 -1.20 11.45
CA ALA A 20 10.07 -0.06 12.00
C ALA A 20 10.82 0.71 10.91
N VAL A 21 11.47 0.02 9.97
CA VAL A 21 12.14 0.67 8.84
C VAL A 21 11.13 1.31 7.89
N ALA A 22 9.98 0.67 7.65
CA ALA A 22 8.92 1.25 6.82
C ALA A 22 8.36 2.53 7.44
N LEU A 23 8.18 2.55 8.77
CA LEU A 23 7.80 3.76 9.49
C LEU A 23 8.84 4.87 9.29
N ILE A 24 10.14 4.57 9.46
CA ILE A 24 11.21 5.55 9.22
C ILE A 24 11.14 6.11 7.81
N ILE A 25 10.94 5.27 6.79
CA ILE A 25 10.78 5.72 5.40
C ILE A 25 9.55 6.63 5.27
N SER A 26 8.41 6.25 5.82
CA SER A 26 7.20 7.08 5.78
C SER A 26 7.39 8.44 6.47
N LEU A 27 8.14 8.48 7.58
CA LEU A 27 8.48 9.74 8.26
C LEU A 27 9.47 10.59 7.47
N LEU A 28 10.43 9.98 6.76
CA LEU A 28 11.31 10.71 5.84
C LEU A 28 10.51 11.33 4.69
N PHE A 29 9.53 10.60 4.16
CA PHE A 29 8.61 11.16 3.18
C PHE A 29 7.85 12.35 3.76
N GLN A 30 7.30 12.20 4.98
CA GLN A 30 6.65 13.30 5.70
C GLN A 30 7.54 14.53 5.86
N PHE A 31 8.73 14.39 6.43
CA PHE A 31 9.46 15.56 6.92
C PHE A 31 10.61 16.02 6.03
N VAL A 32 11.05 15.20 5.07
CA VAL A 32 12.31 15.43 4.33
C VAL A 32 12.09 15.51 2.82
N ILE A 33 11.13 14.77 2.25
CA ILE A 33 10.96 14.69 0.79
C ILE A 33 9.74 15.52 0.35
N PRO A 34 9.95 16.71 -0.25
CA PRO A 34 8.87 17.65 -0.56
C PRO A 34 7.98 17.26 -1.75
N PHE A 35 8.26 16.16 -2.44
CA PHE A 35 7.60 15.80 -3.71
C PHE A 35 6.55 14.67 -3.64
N SER A 36 6.22 14.13 -2.47
CA SER A 36 5.24 13.02 -2.37
C SER A 36 3.76 13.42 -2.22
N TRP A 37 3.42 14.71 -2.34
CA TRP A 37 2.12 15.26 -1.88
C TRP A 37 1.35 16.01 -2.96
N GLN A 38 1.98 16.26 -4.10
CA GLN A 38 1.51 17.32 -4.99
C GLN A 38 0.23 17.04 -5.77
N PRO A 39 -0.12 15.82 -6.24
CA PRO A 39 -1.15 15.78 -7.26
C PRO A 39 -2.57 16.01 -6.75
N LEU A 40 -2.96 15.36 -5.64
CA LEU A 40 -4.30 15.54 -5.07
C LEU A 40 -4.43 16.92 -4.41
N ASP A 41 -3.45 17.30 -3.60
CA ASP A 41 -3.47 18.56 -2.87
C ASP A 41 -3.33 19.76 -3.83
N ALA A 42 -2.51 19.68 -4.88
CA ALA A 42 -2.45 20.73 -5.90
C ALA A 42 -3.70 20.76 -6.80
N TYR A 43 -4.37 19.63 -7.02
CA TYR A 43 -5.65 19.60 -7.73
C TYR A 43 -6.77 20.26 -6.91
N GLU A 44 -6.85 19.95 -5.60
CA GLU A 44 -7.93 20.46 -4.75
C GLU A 44 -7.70 21.91 -4.28
N ILE A 45 -6.45 22.31 -4.03
CA ILE A 45 -6.10 23.56 -3.33
C ILE A 45 -5.23 24.49 -4.20
N GLY A 46 -4.66 23.98 -5.30
CA GLY A 46 -3.87 24.74 -6.27
C GLY A 46 -2.35 24.53 -6.16
N PHE A 47 -1.61 24.96 -7.19
CA PHE A 47 -0.17 24.67 -7.36
C PHE A 47 0.78 25.34 -6.34
N ASN A 48 0.28 26.25 -5.49
CA ASN A 48 1.09 26.99 -4.51
C ASN A 48 1.07 26.38 -3.10
N ILE A 49 0.49 25.19 -2.95
CA ILE A 49 0.39 24.50 -1.66
C ILE A 49 1.76 24.13 -1.10
N LYS A 50 1.95 24.38 0.19
CA LYS A 50 3.16 24.01 0.92
C LYS A 50 2.91 22.81 1.81
N HIS A 51 3.98 22.08 2.07
CA HIS A 51 3.95 20.95 2.98
C HIS A 51 3.54 21.39 4.39
N GLY A 52 2.51 20.74 4.95
CA GLY A 52 2.00 21.03 6.28
C GLY A 52 1.01 22.20 6.34
N ASP A 53 0.57 22.71 5.19
CA ASP A 53 -0.50 23.72 5.16
C ASP A 53 -1.79 23.15 5.80
N PRO A 54 -2.60 24.00 6.46
CA PRO A 54 -3.87 23.58 7.03
C PRO A 54 -4.79 23.00 5.96
N GLY A 55 -5.29 21.79 6.19
CA GLY A 55 -6.06 21.08 5.18
C GLY A 55 -5.16 20.59 4.04
N THR A 56 -4.07 19.92 4.37
CA THR A 56 -3.31 19.06 3.45
C THR A 56 -3.28 17.64 4.00
N ASN A 57 -3.05 16.66 3.13
CA ASN A 57 -2.95 15.27 3.59
C ASN A 57 -1.64 15.03 4.35
N LEU A 58 -1.70 14.31 5.47
CA LEU A 58 -0.51 13.73 6.10
C LEU A 58 -0.16 12.42 5.36
N VAL A 59 0.79 12.44 4.41
CA VAL A 59 1.17 11.28 3.59
C VAL A 59 1.61 10.09 4.43
N PHE A 60 2.21 10.28 5.62
CA PHE A 60 2.49 9.11 6.47
C PHE A 60 1.22 8.37 6.91
N PHE A 61 0.04 8.99 6.86
CA PHE A 61 -1.26 8.35 7.10
C PHE A 61 -1.95 7.85 5.82
N THR A 62 -1.42 8.18 4.63
CA THR A 62 -1.95 7.65 3.36
C THR A 62 -1.56 6.20 3.17
N ILE A 63 -2.50 5.39 2.66
CA ILE A 63 -2.25 3.96 2.45
C ILE A 63 -1.18 3.73 1.37
N SER A 64 -1.14 4.60 0.35
CA SER A 64 -0.16 4.54 -0.74
C SER A 64 1.27 4.67 -0.25
N GLN A 65 1.53 5.59 0.70
CA GLN A 65 2.85 5.70 1.32
C GLN A 65 3.24 4.43 2.05
N TRP A 66 2.31 3.77 2.74
CA TRP A 66 2.59 2.50 3.41
C TRP A 66 2.89 1.38 2.43
N TYR A 67 2.16 1.28 1.32
CA TYR A 67 2.50 0.33 0.26
C TYR A 67 3.90 0.57 -0.29
N PHE A 68 4.25 1.84 -0.54
CA PHE A 68 5.57 2.23 -1.02
C PHE A 68 6.68 1.87 -0.02
N SER A 69 6.56 2.33 1.23
CA SER A 69 7.53 2.05 2.31
C SER A 69 7.69 0.54 2.55
N LEU A 70 6.58 -0.22 2.54
CA LEU A 70 6.61 -1.67 2.69
C LEU A 70 7.27 -2.39 1.50
N SER A 71 7.11 -1.84 0.30
CA SER A 71 7.76 -2.37 -0.92
C SER A 71 9.26 -2.13 -0.95
N ILE A 72 9.75 -1.05 -0.31
CA ILE A 72 11.19 -0.85 -0.11
C ILE A 72 11.73 -1.88 0.90
N VAL A 73 11.12 -1.96 2.10
CA VAL A 73 11.63 -2.88 3.14
C VAL A 73 11.42 -4.35 2.81
N TRP A 74 10.56 -4.67 1.84
CA TRP A 74 10.42 -6.01 1.29
C TRP A 74 11.77 -6.61 0.86
N PHE A 75 12.71 -5.77 0.38
CA PHE A 75 14.04 -6.22 0.01
C PHE A 75 14.90 -6.72 1.19
N LEU A 76 14.60 -6.34 2.44
CA LEU A 76 15.28 -6.85 3.63
C LEU A 76 15.00 -8.35 3.86
N ARG A 77 13.77 -8.80 3.59
CA ARG A 77 13.37 -10.21 3.65
C ARG A 77 12.17 -10.48 2.75
N ARG A 78 12.45 -10.92 1.53
CA ARG A 78 11.44 -11.14 0.49
C ARG A 78 10.45 -12.28 0.80
N ASP A 79 10.78 -13.19 1.71
CA ASP A 79 9.93 -14.34 2.08
C ASP A 79 9.05 -14.08 3.30
N ASN A 80 8.94 -12.83 3.73
CA ASN A 80 8.04 -12.48 4.83
C ASN A 80 6.57 -12.59 4.40
N LYS A 81 5.87 -13.61 4.90
CA LYS A 81 4.46 -13.84 4.60
C LYS A 81 3.56 -12.65 4.95
N TYR A 82 3.81 -11.92 6.03
CA TYR A 82 2.95 -10.81 6.45
C TYR A 82 3.06 -9.64 5.47
N ILE A 83 4.30 -9.24 5.15
CA ILE A 83 4.57 -8.15 4.20
C ILE A 83 4.11 -8.54 2.80
N ASN A 84 4.37 -9.78 2.37
CA ASN A 84 3.95 -10.25 1.05
C ASN A 84 2.43 -10.19 0.86
N HIS A 85 1.63 -10.60 1.84
CA HIS A 85 0.18 -10.51 1.73
C HIS A 85 -0.31 -9.07 1.72
N PHE A 86 0.25 -8.20 2.57
CA PHE A 86 -0.14 -6.79 2.58
C PHE A 86 0.14 -6.10 1.25
N ILE A 87 1.31 -6.32 0.65
CA ILE A 87 1.66 -5.77 -0.67
C ILE A 87 0.82 -6.44 -1.77
N LEU A 88 0.59 -7.75 -1.72
CA LEU A 88 -0.19 -8.45 -2.75
C LEU A 88 -1.64 -7.90 -2.85
N TYR A 89 -2.28 -7.60 -1.73
CA TYR A 89 -3.63 -7.02 -1.72
C TYR A 89 -3.67 -5.51 -2.05
N SER A 90 -2.51 -4.90 -2.37
CA SER A 90 -2.46 -3.55 -2.91
C SER A 90 -2.67 -3.49 -4.43
N ILE A 91 -2.63 -4.62 -5.16
CA ILE A 91 -2.67 -4.63 -6.64
C ILE A 91 -3.85 -3.87 -7.21
N PHE A 92 -5.07 -4.17 -6.75
CA PHE A 92 -6.27 -3.50 -7.26
C PHE A 92 -6.32 -2.02 -6.95
N PRO A 93 -6.21 -1.59 -5.67
CA PRO A 93 -6.26 -0.16 -5.37
C PRO A 93 -5.14 0.62 -6.10
N LEU A 94 -3.93 0.06 -6.19
CA LEU A 94 -2.84 0.69 -6.92
C LEU A 94 -3.07 0.73 -8.43
N SER A 95 -3.60 -0.34 -9.03
CA SER A 95 -3.88 -0.36 -10.48
C SER A 95 -4.94 0.68 -10.85
N LEU A 96 -5.99 0.82 -10.02
CA LEU A 96 -7.04 1.81 -10.23
C LEU A 96 -6.46 3.23 -10.17
N ILE A 97 -5.64 3.51 -9.15
CA ILE A 97 -4.99 4.82 -8.98
C ILE A 97 -4.06 5.11 -10.14
N VAL A 98 -3.17 4.19 -10.51
CA VAL A 98 -2.23 4.38 -11.65
C VAL A 98 -2.98 4.63 -12.95
N VAL A 99 -4.07 3.90 -13.23
CA VAL A 99 -4.89 4.14 -14.43
C VAL A 99 -5.50 5.54 -14.39
N LEU A 100 -6.06 5.96 -13.25
CA LEU A 100 -6.63 7.29 -13.11
C LEU A 100 -5.58 8.38 -13.27
N GLU A 101 -4.42 8.23 -12.63
CA GLU A 101 -3.30 9.15 -12.72
C GLU A 101 -2.79 9.32 -14.15
N PHE A 102 -2.66 8.21 -14.89
CA PHE A 102 -2.14 8.24 -16.25
C PHE A 102 -3.16 8.75 -17.26
N SER A 103 -4.43 8.37 -17.09
CA SER A 103 -5.49 8.61 -18.08
C SER A 103 -6.18 9.96 -17.89
N VAL A 104 -6.27 10.44 -16.64
CA VAL A 104 -7.03 11.64 -16.28
C VAL A 104 -6.09 12.79 -15.88
N LEU A 105 -5.07 12.48 -15.09
CA LEU A 105 -4.23 13.51 -14.47
C LEU A 105 -2.89 13.75 -15.19
N GLY A 106 -2.49 12.86 -16.11
CA GLY A 106 -1.20 12.95 -16.83
C GLY A 106 0.03 12.76 -15.93
N LEU A 107 -0.13 12.10 -14.77
CA LEU A 107 0.89 11.98 -13.72
C LEU A 107 1.75 10.73 -13.90
N TYR A 108 2.57 10.71 -14.95
CA TYR A 108 3.38 9.53 -15.29
C TYR A 108 4.57 9.30 -14.35
N TYR A 109 4.90 10.28 -13.51
CA TYR A 109 6.03 10.25 -12.59
C TYR A 109 5.65 9.77 -11.17
N ASP A 110 4.42 9.30 -10.96
CA ASP A 110 3.97 8.83 -9.64
C ASP A 110 4.60 7.46 -9.27
N TYR A 111 5.82 7.54 -8.79
CA TYR A 111 6.58 6.37 -8.33
C TYR A 111 5.98 5.76 -7.04
N ILE A 112 5.16 6.49 -6.28
CA ILE A 112 4.58 6.01 -5.02
C ILE A 112 3.55 4.92 -5.30
N HIS A 113 2.83 4.99 -6.42
CA HIS A 113 1.89 3.95 -6.82
C HIS A 113 2.51 2.90 -7.74
N ILE A 114 3.39 3.30 -8.67
CA ILE A 114 4.00 2.40 -9.66
C ILE A 114 4.93 1.37 -9.01
N PHE A 115 5.83 1.81 -8.12
CA PHE A 115 6.81 0.91 -7.52
C PHE A 115 6.17 -0.23 -6.70
N PRO A 116 5.26 0.03 -5.75
CA PRO A 116 4.61 -1.05 -5.02
C PRO A 116 3.76 -1.94 -5.93
N LEU A 117 3.16 -1.40 -6.99
CA LEU A 117 2.42 -2.21 -7.97
C LEU A 117 3.33 -3.22 -8.68
N ILE A 118 4.53 -2.80 -9.10
CA ILE A 118 5.53 -3.71 -9.70
C ILE A 118 5.91 -4.84 -8.73
N ILE A 119 6.18 -4.50 -7.46
CA ILE A 119 6.52 -5.51 -6.43
C ILE A 119 5.36 -6.45 -6.19
N ALA A 120 4.12 -5.95 -6.14
CA ALA A 120 2.95 -6.76 -5.94
C ALA A 120 2.70 -7.73 -7.11
N ILE A 121 2.85 -7.27 -8.35
CA ILE A 121 2.82 -8.11 -9.56
C ILE A 121 3.90 -9.19 -9.49
N TYR A 122 5.13 -8.82 -9.08
CA TYR A 122 6.22 -9.79 -8.89
C TYR A 122 5.87 -10.87 -7.86
N ILE A 123 5.34 -10.48 -6.69
CA ILE A 123 4.91 -11.42 -5.64
C ILE A 123 3.82 -12.34 -6.17
N THR A 124 2.87 -11.80 -6.92
CA THR A 124 1.80 -12.61 -7.55
C THR A 124 2.38 -13.60 -8.54
N TRP A 125 3.29 -13.17 -9.41
CA TRP A 125 3.84 -14.05 -10.43
C TRP A 125 4.76 -15.12 -9.86
N LYS A 126 5.72 -14.74 -9.00
CA LYS A 126 6.79 -15.62 -8.50
C LYS A 126 6.50 -16.27 -7.15
N LYS A 127 5.56 -15.74 -6.37
CA LYS A 127 5.28 -16.18 -4.99
C LYS A 127 3.81 -16.49 -4.72
N ARG A 128 2.98 -16.67 -5.76
CA ARG A 128 1.55 -17.08 -5.64
C ARG A 128 1.31 -18.29 -4.76
N ASP A 129 2.26 -19.24 -4.68
CA ASP A 129 2.09 -20.42 -3.85
C ASP A 129 2.04 -20.12 -2.35
N ASN A 130 2.63 -18.98 -1.94
CA ASN A 130 2.60 -18.49 -0.57
C ASN A 130 1.31 -17.73 -0.23
N LEU A 131 0.35 -17.60 -1.17
CA LEU A 131 -0.95 -17.01 -0.90
C LEU A 131 -1.77 -17.91 0.03
N ILE A 132 -2.25 -17.29 1.11
CA ILE A 132 -3.12 -17.87 2.10
C ILE A 132 -4.43 -17.03 2.11
N PRO A 133 -5.53 -17.56 1.56
CA PRO A 133 -6.75 -16.77 1.30
C PRO A 133 -7.32 -16.04 2.52
N HIS A 134 -7.22 -16.63 3.72
CA HIS A 134 -7.75 -15.99 4.93
C HIS A 134 -7.05 -14.67 5.28
N TYR A 135 -5.85 -14.40 4.74
CA TYR A 135 -5.18 -13.11 4.95
C TYR A 135 -5.93 -11.95 4.29
N VAL A 136 -6.81 -12.18 3.31
CA VAL A 136 -7.63 -11.11 2.72
C VAL A 136 -8.57 -10.52 3.77
N ILE A 137 -9.11 -11.35 4.66
CA ILE A 137 -10.03 -10.91 5.72
C ILE A 137 -9.28 -10.02 6.71
N TYR A 138 -8.11 -10.46 7.18
CA TYR A 138 -7.27 -9.67 8.08
C TYR A 138 -6.84 -8.34 7.43
N TYR A 139 -6.47 -8.39 6.16
CA TYR A 139 -6.12 -7.20 5.39
C TYR A 139 -7.28 -6.21 5.31
N ILE A 140 -8.49 -6.68 4.95
CA ILE A 140 -9.69 -5.83 4.87
C ILE A 140 -9.99 -5.21 6.24
N ILE A 141 -9.92 -5.97 7.34
CA ILE A 141 -10.17 -5.45 8.70
C ILE A 141 -9.17 -4.34 9.03
N VAL A 142 -7.87 -4.61 8.87
CA VAL A 142 -6.81 -3.63 9.17
C VAL A 142 -6.97 -2.37 8.31
N LEU A 143 -7.21 -2.55 7.00
CA LEU A 143 -7.39 -1.45 6.07
C LEU A 143 -8.64 -0.63 6.39
N THR A 144 -9.72 -1.28 6.82
CA THR A 144 -10.97 -0.60 7.24
C THR A 144 -10.73 0.26 8.47
N ILE A 145 -10.16 -0.32 9.53
CA ILE A 145 -9.86 0.43 10.76
C ILE A 145 -8.97 1.63 10.42
N TRP A 146 -7.91 1.40 9.64
CA TRP A 146 -7.01 2.46 9.21
C TRP A 146 -7.72 3.59 8.48
N LEU A 147 -8.41 3.27 7.38
CA LEU A 147 -9.00 4.28 6.51
C LEU A 147 -10.08 5.09 7.23
N PHE A 148 -10.91 4.45 8.05
CA PHE A 148 -11.92 5.15 8.84
C PHE A 148 -11.30 6.03 9.93
N THR A 149 -10.25 5.57 10.62
CA THR A 149 -9.51 6.41 11.59
C THR A 149 -8.92 7.64 10.89
N VAL A 150 -8.27 7.46 9.75
CA VAL A 150 -7.63 8.54 8.99
C VAL A 150 -8.67 9.53 8.46
N TYR A 151 -9.81 9.05 7.97
CA TYR A 151 -10.90 9.88 7.48
C TYR A 151 -11.53 10.73 8.61
N PHE A 152 -11.90 10.11 9.74
CA PHE A 152 -12.58 10.83 10.84
C PHE A 152 -11.66 11.79 11.60
N LEU A 153 -10.38 11.45 11.75
CA LEU A 153 -9.38 12.35 12.32
C LEU A 153 -8.90 13.43 11.34
N LYS A 154 -9.42 13.42 10.11
CA LYS A 154 -9.05 14.34 9.02
C LYS A 154 -7.55 14.36 8.73
N LEU A 155 -6.91 13.19 8.83
CA LEU A 155 -5.47 13.03 8.63
C LEU A 155 -5.12 12.83 7.16
N ALA A 156 -6.03 12.19 6.40
CA ALA A 156 -5.99 12.15 4.95
C ALA A 156 -7.40 11.90 4.38
N TYR A 157 -7.62 12.22 3.10
CA TYR A 157 -8.86 11.98 2.36
C TYR A 157 -10.10 12.73 2.90
N TYR A 158 -9.93 13.76 3.74
CA TYR A 158 -11.02 14.46 4.43
C TYR A 158 -11.86 15.36 3.52
N GLY A 159 -11.41 15.63 2.29
CA GLY A 159 -12.16 16.37 1.28
C GLY A 159 -13.27 15.54 0.61
N ALA A 160 -13.20 14.21 0.68
CA ALA A 160 -14.18 13.34 0.06
C ALA A 160 -15.49 13.27 0.86
N PRO A 161 -16.68 13.33 0.22
CA PRO A 161 -17.94 13.05 0.91
C PRO A 161 -17.95 11.63 1.51
N LEU A 162 -18.50 11.47 2.72
CA LEU A 162 -18.52 10.20 3.45
C LEU A 162 -19.10 9.06 2.61
N LEU A 163 -20.19 9.33 1.88
CA LEU A 163 -20.82 8.34 1.01
C LEU A 163 -19.85 7.87 -0.09
N THR A 164 -19.18 8.80 -0.77
CA THR A 164 -18.17 8.49 -1.81
C THR A 164 -17.02 7.67 -1.23
N PHE A 165 -16.54 8.05 -0.04
CA PHE A 165 -15.50 7.30 0.67
C PHE A 165 -15.92 5.86 0.98
N ILE A 166 -17.12 5.66 1.54
CA ILE A 166 -17.65 4.32 1.86
C ILE A 166 -17.83 3.47 0.60
N LEU A 167 -18.37 4.05 -0.48
CA LEU A 167 -18.56 3.34 -1.75
C LEU A 167 -17.22 2.90 -2.34
N ASN A 168 -16.23 3.80 -2.40
CA ASN A 168 -14.89 3.49 -2.90
C ASN A 168 -14.20 2.40 -2.06
N TRP A 169 -14.32 2.47 -0.74
CA TRP A 169 -13.84 1.42 0.16
C TRP A 169 -14.52 0.07 -0.13
N GLY A 170 -15.85 0.05 -0.25
CA GLY A 170 -16.62 -1.16 -0.50
C GLY A 170 -16.26 -1.82 -1.84
N VAL A 171 -16.13 -1.03 -2.91
CA VAL A 171 -15.65 -1.50 -4.22
C VAL A 171 -14.25 -2.08 -4.11
N THR A 172 -13.34 -1.41 -3.41
CA THR A 172 -11.96 -1.88 -3.22
C THR A 172 -11.91 -3.20 -2.43
N ALA A 173 -12.75 -3.36 -1.41
CA ALA A 173 -12.84 -4.60 -0.63
C ALA A 173 -13.36 -5.76 -1.49
N LEU A 174 -14.40 -5.54 -2.29
CA LEU A 174 -14.95 -6.55 -3.20
C LEU A 174 -13.94 -6.96 -4.27
N LEU A 175 -13.21 -6.01 -4.86
CA LEU A 175 -12.17 -6.28 -5.84
C LEU A 175 -11.04 -7.13 -5.23
N ASN A 176 -10.64 -6.86 -3.98
CA ASN A 176 -9.63 -7.68 -3.29
C ASN A 176 -10.11 -9.11 -3.01
N ILE A 177 -11.39 -9.29 -2.69
CA ILE A 177 -11.99 -10.62 -2.56
C ILE A 177 -11.95 -11.34 -3.92
N GLY A 178 -12.41 -10.68 -5.00
CA GLY A 178 -12.34 -11.21 -6.36
C GLY A 178 -10.92 -11.58 -6.78
N TYR A 179 -9.95 -10.73 -6.44
CA TYR A 179 -8.54 -10.97 -6.69
C TYR A 179 -8.02 -12.23 -6.01
N THR A 180 -8.41 -12.43 -4.76
CA THR A 180 -8.03 -13.62 -3.99
C THR A 180 -8.48 -14.88 -4.72
N PHE A 181 -9.72 -14.90 -5.25
CA PHE A 181 -10.21 -16.01 -6.07
C PHE A 181 -9.41 -16.19 -7.36
N PHE A 182 -9.05 -15.10 -8.04
CA PHE A 182 -8.21 -15.15 -9.24
C PHE A 182 -6.82 -15.76 -8.96
N VAL A 183 -6.13 -15.36 -7.89
CA VAL A 183 -4.82 -15.91 -7.54
C VAL A 183 -4.95 -17.40 -7.14
N ILE A 184 -6.01 -17.78 -6.41
CA ILE A 184 -6.30 -19.19 -6.11
C ILE A 184 -6.48 -20.00 -7.40
N TYR A 185 -7.21 -19.45 -8.37
CA TYR A 185 -7.40 -20.08 -9.68
C TYR A 185 -6.06 -20.29 -10.41
N LEU A 186 -5.21 -19.25 -10.47
CA LEU A 186 -3.87 -19.34 -11.08
C LEU A 186 -3.00 -20.41 -10.40
N LYS A 187 -3.02 -20.47 -9.07
CA LYS A 187 -2.31 -21.49 -8.29
C LYS A 187 -2.77 -22.90 -8.62
N LYS A 188 -4.08 -23.13 -8.76
CA LYS A 188 -4.63 -24.43 -9.16
C LYS A 188 -4.22 -24.81 -10.59
N LYS A 189 -4.25 -23.87 -11.53
CA LYS A 189 -3.86 -24.11 -12.93
C LYS A 189 -2.39 -24.52 -13.05
N SER A 190 -1.50 -23.84 -12.33
CA SER A 190 -0.06 -24.15 -12.33
C SER A 190 0.30 -25.53 -11.80
N ARG A 191 -0.55 -26.15 -10.97
CA ARG A 191 -0.30 -27.51 -10.44
C ARG A 191 -0.78 -28.63 -11.36
N LYS A 192 -1.56 -28.28 -12.39
CA LYS A 192 -2.10 -29.22 -13.38
C LYS A 192 -1.27 -29.28 -14.67
N SER A 193 -0.34 -28.34 -14.84
CA SER A 193 0.63 -28.28 -15.93
C SER A 193 1.96 -28.83 -15.47
#